data_AF-A0A0P0Y8Q2-F1
#
_entry.id   AF-A0A0P0Y8Q2-F1
#
_cell.length_a   1.000
_cell.length_b   1.000
_cell.length_c   1.000
_cell.angle_alpha   90.00
_cell.angle_beta   90.00
_cell.angle_gamma   90.00
#
_symmetry.space_group_name_H-M   'P 1'
#
loop_
_entity.id
_entity.type
_entity.pdbx_description
1 polymer ?
#
loop_
_entity_poly.entity_id
_entity_poly.type
_entity_poly.pdbx_seq_one_letter_code
_entity_poly.pdbx_strand_id
1 'polypeptide(L)' 'NELIAMWEKLSGKSLTKFHIQGDEFLASMKGCLTNFDIGDYGAEATLLYPDVQYTRINEFLKRYL' A
#
# COMPACT_ATOMS: atom_id res chain seq x y z
N ASN A 1 4.84 -6.89 4.68
CA ASN A 1 4.57 -6.71 6.13
C ASN A 1 4.99 -5.36 6.71
N GLU A 2 5.67 -4.49 5.95
CA GLU A 2 6.21 -3.21 6.46
C GLU A 2 5.14 -2.23 6.96
N LEU A 3 4.01 -2.08 6.24
CA LEU A 3 2.91 -1.20 6.65
C LEU A 3 2.30 -1.62 8.01
N ILE A 4 2.11 -2.93 8.19
CA ILE A 4 1.57 -3.50 9.43
C ILE A 4 2.53 -3.21 10.58
N ALA A 5 3.84 -3.42 10.38
CA ALA A 5 4.85 -3.13 11.40
C ALA A 5 4.90 -1.64 11.76
N MET A 6 4.77 -0.74 10.78
CA MET A 6 4.66 0.70 11.04
C MET A 6 3.43 1.04 11.89
N TRP A 7 2.26 0.47 11.57
CA TRP A 7 1.03 0.71 12.31
C TRP A 7 1.07 0.16 13.74
N GLU A 8 1.59 -1.04 13.95
CA GLU A 8 1.75 -1.64 15.29
C GLU A 8 2.67 -0.77 16.17
N LYS A 9 3.78 -0.28 15.59
CA LYS A 9 4.69 0.66 16.27
C LYS A 9 4.01 1.97 16.65
N LEU A 10 3.19 2.54 15.76
CA LEU A 10 2.53 3.82 15.99
C LEU A 10 1.35 3.70 16.98
N SER A 11 0.56 2.63 16.87
CA SER A 11 -0.63 2.40 17.71
C SER A 11 -0.32 1.78 19.07
N GLY A 12 0.87 1.20 19.25
CA GLY A 12 1.25 0.46 20.46
C GLY A 12 0.47 -0.85 20.64
N LYS A 13 -0.23 -1.32 19.60
CA LYS A 13 -1.07 -2.52 19.62
C LYS A 13 -0.47 -3.59 18.72
N SER A 14 -0.61 -4.84 19.14
CA SER A 14 -0.32 -6.00 18.29
C SER A 14 -1.58 -6.40 17.53
N LEU A 15 -1.47 -6.51 16.20
CA LEU A 15 -2.57 -6.95 15.35
C LEU A 15 -2.54 -8.47 15.20
N THR A 16 -3.70 -9.11 15.30
CA THR A 16 -3.85 -10.53 14.93
C THR A 16 -3.84 -10.63 13.40
N LYS A 17 -2.88 -11.38 12.85
CA LYS A 17 -2.64 -11.49 11.40
C LYS A 17 -3.11 -12.87 10.94
N PHE A 18 -3.87 -12.91 9.85
CA PHE A 18 -4.24 -14.14 9.17
C PHE A 18 -3.65 -14.10 7.76
N HIS A 19 -3.05 -15.21 7.33
CA HIS A 19 -2.50 -15.33 6.00
C HIS A 19 -3.54 -15.96 5.08
N ILE A 20 -3.86 -15.29 3.98
CA ILE A 20 -4.75 -15.81 2.95
C ILE A 20 -3.88 -16.42 1.84
N GLN A 21 -4.21 -17.64 1.41
CA GLN A 21 -3.50 -18.31 0.33
C GLN A 21 -3.73 -17.59 -1.00
N GLY A 22 -2.75 -17.62 -1.90
CA GLY A 22 -2.85 -16.98 -3.21
C GLY A 22 -4.06 -17.45 -4.01
N ASP A 23 -4.33 -18.76 -4.01
CA ASP A 23 -5.47 -19.34 -4.74
C ASP A 23 -6.83 -18.89 -4.18
N GLU A 24 -6.94 -18.79 -2.85
CA GLU A 24 -8.15 -18.29 -2.18
C GLU A 24 -8.37 -16.80 -2.46
N PHE A 25 -7.29 -16.01 -2.40
CA PHE A 25 -7.31 -14.61 -2.77
C PHE A 25 -7.72 -14.41 -4.24
N LEU A 26 -7.12 -15.15 -5.17
CA LEU A 26 -7.43 -15.08 -6.60
C LEU A 26 -8.85 -15.55 -6.92
N ALA A 27 -9.37 -16.56 -6.22
CA ALA A 27 -10.76 -16.98 -6.34
C ALA A 27 -11.72 -15.84 -5.97
N SER A 28 -11.39 -15.04 -4.95
CA SER A 28 -12.17 -13.86 -4.55
C SER A 28 -12.03 -12.67 -5.52
N MET A 29 -10.92 -12.60 -6.26
CA MET A 29 -10.56 -11.46 -7.11
C MET A 29 -10.80 -11.72 -8.61
N LYS A 30 -11.43 -12.85 -8.96
CA LYS A 30 -11.66 -13.28 -10.34
C LYS A 30 -12.45 -12.22 -11.13
N GLY A 31 -11.76 -11.48 -12.00
CA GLY A 31 -12.31 -10.36 -12.79
C GLY A 31 -11.63 -9.01 -12.55
N CYS A 32 -10.80 -8.88 -11.51
CA CYS A 32 -10.09 -7.65 -11.16
C CYS A 32 -8.57 -7.83 -11.37
N LEU A 33 -8.06 -7.43 -12.54
CA LEU A 33 -6.61 -7.33 -12.77
C LEU A 33 -6.13 -5.96 -12.29
N THR A 34 -5.16 -5.92 -11.38
CA THR A 34 -4.62 -4.67 -10.80
C THR A 34 -3.12 -4.49 -11.04
N ASN A 35 -2.44 -5.51 -11.55
CA ASN A 35 -1.03 -5.42 -11.92
C ASN A 35 -0.92 -4.89 -13.36
N PHE A 36 -0.31 -3.72 -13.51
CA PHE A 36 0.02 -3.14 -14.80
C PHE A 36 1.36 -2.42 -14.69
N ASP A 37 2.18 -2.52 -15.74
CA ASP A 37 3.45 -1.81 -15.84
C ASP A 37 3.24 -0.46 -16.51
N ILE A 38 4.00 0.55 -16.10
CA ILE A 38 3.98 1.84 -16.79
C ILE A 38 4.57 1.62 -18.19
N GLY A 39 3.71 1.62 -19.21
CA GLY A 39 4.13 1.45 -20.60
C GLY A 39 4.86 2.67 -21.15
N ASP A 40 5.35 2.58 -22.39
CA ASP A 40 6.24 3.58 -23.02
C ASP A 40 5.72 5.02 -23.05
N TYR A 41 4.40 5.20 -22.97
CA TYR A 41 3.73 6.51 -22.96
C TYR A 41 3.30 6.97 -21.56
N GLY A 42 3.48 6.14 -20.54
CA GLY A 42 3.21 6.46 -19.15
C GLY A 42 4.44 7.07 -18.47
N ALA A 43 4.20 7.96 -17.51
CA ALA A 43 5.27 8.55 -16.71
C ALA A 43 4.85 8.61 -15.23
N GLU A 44 5.82 8.44 -14.34
CA GLU A 44 5.58 8.57 -12.90
C GLU A 44 5.47 10.05 -12.51
N ALA A 45 4.39 10.39 -11.79
CA ALA A 45 4.17 11.77 -11.34
C ALA A 45 5.32 12.31 -10.47
N THR A 46 5.96 11.44 -9.67
CA THR A 46 7.11 11.79 -8.82
C THR A 46 8.30 12.30 -9.63
N LEU A 47 8.49 11.82 -10.86
CA LEU A 47 9.56 12.27 -11.74
C LEU A 47 9.23 13.59 -12.45
N LEU A 48 7.94 13.82 -12.72
CA LEU A 48 7.46 15.02 -13.41
C LEU A 48 7.34 16.24 -12.47
N TYR A 49 7.02 16.01 -11.21
CA TYR A 49 6.73 17.07 -10.23
C TYR A 49 7.54 16.85 -8.93
N PRO A 50 8.88 16.96 -8.97
CA PRO A 50 9.73 16.63 -7.83
C PRO A 50 9.53 17.58 -6.62
N ASP A 51 9.04 18.79 -6.87
CA ASP A 51 8.81 19.79 -5.82
C ASP A 51 7.54 19.53 -5.01
N VAL A 52 6.64 18.70 -5.51
CA VAL A 52 5.38 18.36 -4.82
C VAL A 52 5.70 17.54 -3.57
N GLN A 53 5.38 18.11 -2.41
CA GLN A 53 5.58 17.42 -1.13
C GLN A 53 4.47 16.41 -0.88
N TYR A 54 4.79 15.14 -1.04
CA TYR A 54 3.86 14.04 -0.73
C TYR A 54 3.74 13.83 0.77
N THR A 55 2.52 13.52 1.22
CA THR A 55 2.34 13.04 2.59
C THR A 55 2.88 11.63 2.70
N ARG A 56 3.90 11.45 3.54
CA ARG A 56 4.44 10.12 3.84
C ARG A 56 3.40 9.28 4.59
N ILE A 57 3.42 7.97 4.33
CA ILE A 57 2.48 7.02 4.96
C ILE A 57 2.52 7.12 6.49
N ASN A 58 3.69 7.24 7.11
CA ASN A 58 3.80 7.39 8.57
C ASN A 58 3.07 8.64 9.10
N GLU A 59 3.14 9.77 8.38
CA GLU A 59 2.42 11.01 8.74
C GLU A 59 0.91 10.89 8.47
N PHE A 60 0.52 10.19 7.41
CA PHE A 60 -0.88 9.92 7.12
C PHE A 60 -1.53 9.06 8.20
N LEU A 61 -0.86 7.97 8.62
CA LEU A 61 -1.38 7.02 9.61
C LEU A 61 -1.59 7.64 10.99
N LYS A 62 -0.77 8.64 11.38
CA LYS A 62 -0.95 9.38 12.65
C LYS A 62 -2.34 10.03 12.79
N ARG A 63 -3.05 10.29 11.69
CA ARG A 63 -4.38 10.91 11.72
C ARG A 63 -5.49 9.99 12.23
N TYR A 64 -5.21 8.69 12.33
CA TYR A 64 -6.17 7.64 12.72
C TYR A 64 -5.89 7.07 14.12
N LEU A 65 -4.99 7.70 14.86
CA LEU A 65 -4.66 7.38 16.24
C LEU A 65 -5.29 8.41 17.17
#